data_AF-M3HRH1-F1
#
_entry.id   AF-M3HRH1-F1
#
_cell.length_a   1.000
_cell.length_b   1.000
_cell.length_c   1.000
_cell.angle_alpha   90.00
_cell.angle_beta   90.00
_cell.angle_gamma   90.00
#
_symmetry.space_group_name_H-M   'P 1'
#
loop_
_entity.id
_entity.type
_entity.pdbx_description
1 polymer ?
#
loop_
_entity_poly.entity_id
_entity_poly.type
_entity_poly.pdbx_seq_one_letter_code
_entity_poly.pdbx_strand_id
1 'polypeptide(L)' 'MSDKLKEWNIPYFEGFKAENVQGQDLIIVGNAISRGNPEVEEMLNSGLNYLSMPAAIGEFFLKGKK' A
#
# COMPACT_ATOMS: atom_id res chain seq x y z
N MET A 1 3.91 -0.27 -19.74
CA MET A 1 3.62 -0.99 -18.48
C MET A 1 4.82 -1.89 -18.22
N SER A 2 5.31 -1.98 -16.98
CA SER A 2 6.57 -2.67 -16.63
C SER A 2 6.26 -4.02 -15.99
N ASP A 3 6.90 -5.11 -16.45
CA ASP A 3 6.71 -6.47 -15.91
C ASP A 3 7.63 -6.79 -14.73
N LYS A 4 8.31 -5.79 -14.16
CA LYS A 4 9.31 -5.97 -13.10
C LYS A 4 8.80 -6.71 -11.87
N LEU A 5 7.54 -6.45 -11.45
CA LEU A 5 6.94 -7.16 -10.31
C LEU A 5 6.85 -8.66 -10.57
N LYS A 6 6.45 -9.05 -11.79
CA LYS A 6 6.40 -10.44 -12.22
C LYS A 6 7.78 -11.07 -12.29
N GLU A 7 8.77 -10.36 -12.84
CA GLU A 7 10.18 -10.82 -12.88
C GLU A 7 10.74 -11.07 -11.48
N TRP A 8 10.35 -10.25 -10.49
CA TRP A 8 10.77 -10.39 -9.11
C TRP A 8 9.87 -11.31 -8.26
N ASN A 9 8.89 -11.97 -8.86
CA ASN A 9 7.88 -12.80 -8.18
C ASN A 9 7.16 -12.07 -7.04
N ILE A 10 6.93 -10.76 -7.21
CA ILE A 10 6.14 -9.94 -6.29
C ILE A 10 4.67 -10.04 -6.73
N PRO A 11 3.77 -10.60 -5.90
CA PRO A 11 2.37 -10.69 -6.24
C PRO A 11 1.75 -9.29 -6.35
N TYR A 12 0.86 -9.13 -7.31
CA TYR A 12 0.05 -7.93 -7.48
C TYR A 12 -1.37 -8.31 -7.89
N PHE A 13 -2.32 -7.43 -7.61
CA PHE A 13 -3.71 -7.60 -8.01
C PHE A 13 -4.05 -6.65 -9.15
N GLU A 14 -4.91 -7.11 -10.07
CA GLU A 14 -5.49 -6.26 -11.10
C GLU A 14 -6.81 -5.65 -10.61
N GLY A 15 -6.94 -4.34 -10.75
CA GLY A 15 -8.06 -3.57 -10.22
C GLY A 15 -8.01 -3.41 -8.69
N PHE A 16 -9.00 -2.69 -8.14
CA PHE A 16 -9.10 -2.44 -6.71
C PHE A 16 -10.26 -3.22 -6.11
N LYS A 17 -10.00 -3.94 -5.00
CA LYS A 17 -11.01 -4.72 -4.28
C LYS A 17 -10.74 -4.69 -2.78
N ALA A 18 -11.79 -4.61 -1.97
CA ALA A 18 -11.65 -4.52 -0.50
C ALA A 18 -10.85 -5.71 0.08
N GLU A 19 -11.03 -6.90 -0.48
CA GLU A 19 -10.38 -8.13 -0.03
C GLU A 19 -8.86 -8.10 -0.19
N ASN A 20 -8.32 -7.25 -1.08
CA ASN A 20 -6.88 -7.15 -1.34
C ASN A 20 -6.10 -6.66 -0.11
N VAL A 21 -6.73 -5.91 0.78
CA VAL A 21 -6.08 -5.32 1.98
C VAL A 21 -6.40 -6.06 3.28
N GLN A 22 -7.30 -7.04 3.24
CA GLN A 22 -7.70 -7.78 4.44
C GLN A 22 -6.56 -8.65 4.97
N GLY A 23 -6.40 -8.66 6.29
CA GLY A 23 -5.38 -9.47 6.97
C GLY A 23 -3.94 -8.96 6.80
N GLN A 24 -3.73 -7.79 6.21
CA GLN A 24 -2.40 -7.17 6.13
C GLN A 24 -2.03 -6.47 7.44
N ASP A 25 -0.75 -6.56 7.84
CA ASP A 25 -0.24 -5.93 9.06
C ASP A 25 -0.01 -4.42 8.91
N LEU A 26 0.35 -3.99 7.70
CA LEU A 26 0.63 -2.59 7.35
C LEU A 26 0.33 -2.34 5.86
N ILE A 27 -0.38 -1.25 5.58
CA ILE A 27 -0.71 -0.83 4.22
C ILE A 27 0.05 0.45 3.89
N ILE A 28 0.71 0.48 2.72
CA ILE A 28 1.39 1.69 2.22
C ILE A 28 0.55 2.28 1.09
N VAL A 29 0.05 3.49 1.30
CA VAL A 29 -0.81 4.19 0.34
C VAL A 29 0.03 5.14 -0.52
N GLY A 30 -0.04 4.95 -1.84
CA GLY A 30 0.57 5.83 -2.82
C GLY A 30 -0.17 7.18 -2.96
N ASN A 31 0.50 8.17 -3.56
CA ASN A 31 0.02 9.56 -3.60
C ASN A 31 -1.26 9.81 -4.43
N ALA A 32 -1.63 8.88 -5.33
CA ALA A 32 -2.71 9.10 -6.31
C ALA A 32 -4.03 8.41 -5.94
N ILE A 33 -4.17 7.93 -4.70
CA ILE A 33 -5.33 7.16 -4.26
C ILE A 33 -6.22 8.02 -3.35
N SER A 34 -7.50 8.13 -3.72
CA SER A 34 -8.50 8.95 -3.04
C SER A 34 -9.63 8.10 -2.44
N ARG A 35 -10.48 8.74 -1.61
CA ARG A 35 -11.74 8.16 -1.12
C ARG A 35 -12.60 7.64 -2.27
N GLY A 36 -13.36 6.58 -1.99
CA GLY A 36 -14.13 5.82 -2.98
C GLY A 36 -13.34 4.66 -3.62
N ASN A 37 -12.04 4.54 -3.36
CA ASN A 37 -11.30 3.32 -3.67
C ASN A 37 -11.68 2.22 -2.64
N PRO A 38 -12.11 1.02 -3.07
CA PRO A 38 -12.58 -0.02 -2.15
C PRO A 38 -11.51 -0.50 -1.16
N GLU A 39 -10.22 -0.50 -1.55
CA GLU A 39 -9.10 -0.86 -0.65
C GLU A 39 -8.89 0.20 0.44
N VAL A 40 -9.04 1.47 0.08
CA VAL A 40 -8.92 2.59 1.03
C VAL A 40 -10.07 2.60 2.01
N GLU A 41 -11.29 2.42 1.53
CA GLU A 41 -12.45 2.40 2.42
C GLU A 41 -12.38 1.20 3.36
N GLU A 42 -11.99 0.01 2.88
CA GLU A 42 -11.80 -1.16 3.74
C GLU A 42 -10.70 -0.93 4.79
N MET A 43 -9.54 -0.42 4.38
CA MET A 43 -8.45 -0.08 5.30
C MET A 43 -8.92 0.86 6.42
N LEU A 44 -9.68 1.89 6.06
CA LEU A 44 -10.14 2.90 7.02
C LEU A 44 -11.31 2.40 7.87
N ASN A 45 -12.22 1.62 7.32
CA ASN A 45 -13.37 1.04 8.04
C ASN A 45 -12.93 -0.03 9.04
N SER A 46 -11.94 -0.85 8.66
CA SER A 46 -11.39 -1.93 9.49
C SER A 46 -10.28 -1.45 10.43
N GLY A 47 -9.95 -0.15 10.40
CA GLY A 47 -8.93 0.45 11.28
C GLY A 47 -7.53 -0.14 11.11
N LEU A 48 -7.19 -0.58 9.89
CA LEU A 48 -5.91 -1.19 9.59
C LEU A 48 -4.78 -0.16 9.67
N ASN A 49 -3.60 -0.59 10.13
CA ASN A 49 -2.43 0.26 10.19
C ASN A 49 -2.00 0.66 8.77
N TYR A 50 -1.73 1.95 8.57
CA TYR A 50 -1.29 2.44 7.27
C TYR A 50 -0.31 3.60 7.37
N LEU A 51 0.50 3.75 6.30
CA LEU A 51 1.40 4.87 6.07
C LEU A 51 1.22 5.40 4.65
N SER A 52 1.53 6.68 4.43
CA SER A 52 1.73 7.16 3.06
C SER A 52 3.10 6.71 2.54
N MET A 53 3.26 6.61 1.21
CA MET A 53 4.55 6.25 0.61
C MET A 53 5.72 7.15 1.07
N PRO A 54 5.58 8.50 1.15
CA PRO A 54 6.64 9.34 1.70
C PRO A 54 6.97 9.04 3.18
N ALA A 55 5.95 8.75 4.01
CA ALA A 55 6.16 8.41 5.41
C ALA A 55 6.89 7.05 5.54
N ALA A 56 6.52 6.06 4.74
CA ALA A 56 7.21 4.76 4.68
C ALA A 56 8.68 4.90 4.26
N ILE A 57 8.98 5.77 3.28
CA ILE A 57 10.37 6.08 2.90
C ILE A 57 11.13 6.68 4.08
N GLY A 58 10.53 7.66 4.77
CA GLY A 58 11.10 8.27 5.97
C GLY A 58 11.42 7.24 7.06
N GLU A 59 10.46 6.38 7.37
CA GLU A 59 10.55 5.41 8.47
C GLU A 59 11.51 4.24 8.16
N PHE A 60 11.42 3.65 6.97
CA PHE A 60 12.16 2.41 6.65
C PHE A 60 13.52 2.64 5.98
N PHE A 61 13.72 3.76 5.29
CA PHE A 61 14.93 3.96 4.47
C PHE A 61 15.80 5.13 4.91
N LEU A 62 15.18 6.19 5.42
CA LEU A 62 15.89 7.43 5.79
C LEU A 62 16.18 7.55 7.29
N LYS A 63 15.46 6.81 8.13
CA LYS A 63 15.67 6.82 9.58
C LYS A 63 17.14 6.52 9.92
N GLY A 64 17.79 7.47 10.59
CA GLY A 64 19.19 7.37 10.98
C GLY A 64 20.21 7.68 9.89
N LYS A 65 19.79 8.06 8.68
CA LYS A 65 20.69 8.55 7.62
C LYS A 65 20.75 10.08 7.67
N LYS A 66 21.96 10.61 7.75
CA LYS A 66 22.30 12.04 7.60
C LYS A 66 22.84 12.30 6.22
#